data_AF-A0A2P5BJ57-F1
#
_entry.id   AF-A0A2P5BJ57-F1
#
_cell.length_a   1.000
_cell.length_b   1.000
_cell.length_c   1.000
_cell.angle_alpha   90.00
_cell.angle_beta   90.00
_cell.angle_gamma   90.00
#
_symmetry.space_group_name_H-M   'P 1'
#
loop_
_entity.id
_entity.type
_entity.pdbx_description
1 polymer ?
#
loop_
_entity_poly.entity_id
_entity_poly.type
_entity_poly.pdbx_seq_one_letter_code
_entity_poly.pdbx_strand_id
1 'polypeptide(L)'
;MVSSLGIFLFPLSLLLPIYSLAQTTNGNITIGASLFAAENSSSWLSASGDFAFGFRPIEIDQDILFLLCIWYAKIPDKTIVWYANGDLPAQRESKVSLTAGTNPH
;
A
#
# COMPACT_ATOMS: atom_id res chain seq x y z
N MET A 1 -1.32 -28.15 -42.88
CA MET A 1 -0.63 -28.04 -41.57
C MET A 1 -1.07 -26.75 -40.93
N VAL A 2 -1.86 -26.80 -39.86
CA VAL A 2 -2.08 -25.62 -39.02
C VAL A 2 -0.74 -25.27 -38.38
N SER A 3 -0.32 -24.01 -38.47
CA SER A 3 0.97 -23.57 -37.95
C SER A 3 0.99 -23.75 -36.43
N SER A 4 1.80 -24.70 -35.95
CA SER A 4 1.99 -25.00 -34.51
C SER A 4 2.35 -23.76 -33.68
N LEU A 5 3.00 -22.77 -34.31
CA LEU A 5 3.34 -21.49 -33.70
C LEU A 5 2.11 -20.68 -33.24
N GLY A 6 0.97 -20.78 -33.95
CA GLY A 6 -0.26 -20.08 -33.57
C GLY A 6 -0.92 -20.65 -32.30
N ILE A 7 -0.75 -21.97 -32.07
CA ILE A 7 -1.31 -22.66 -30.89
C ILE A 7 -0.54 -22.27 -29.62
N PHE A 8 0.77 -22.06 -29.71
CA PHE A 8 1.60 -21.58 -28.60
C PHE A 8 1.40 -20.08 -28.29
N LEU A 9 1.06 -19.27 -29.30
CA LEU A 9 0.81 -17.82 -29.13
C LEU A 9 -0.59 -17.51 -28.61
N PHE A 10 -1.57 -18.38 -28.85
CA PHE A 10 -2.96 -18.22 -28.39
C PHE A 10 -3.11 -18.02 -26.87
N PRO A 11 -2.50 -18.83 -25.98
CA PRO A 11 -2.59 -18.60 -24.54
C PRO A 11 -1.87 -17.30 -24.12
N LEU A 12 -0.79 -16.92 -24.82
CA LEU A 12 -0.05 -15.68 -24.55
C LEU A 12 -0.88 -14.43 -24.85
N SER A 13 -1.69 -14.47 -25.93
CA SER A 13 -2.62 -13.38 -26.25
C SER A 13 -3.77 -13.22 -25.25
N LEU A 14 -4.20 -14.31 -24.59
CA LEU A 14 -5.22 -14.26 -23.53
C LEU A 14 -4.67 -13.72 -22.19
N LEU A 15 -3.36 -13.75 -21.97
CA LEU A 15 -2.73 -13.23 -20.76
C LEU A 15 -2.55 -11.70 -20.80
N LEU A 16 -2.40 -11.09 -21.97
CA LEU A 16 -2.19 -9.65 -22.15
C LEU A 16 -3.27 -8.74 -21.51
N PRO A 17 -4.58 -9.03 -21.60
CA PRO A 17 -5.64 -8.20 -20.99
C PRO A 17 -5.63 -8.22 -19.45
N ILE A 18 -5.06 -9.27 -18.83
CA ILE A 18 -5.00 -9.41 -17.38
C ILE A 18 -3.97 -8.42 -16.80
N TYR A 19 -2.89 -8.14 -17.54
CA TYR A 19 -1.88 -7.17 -17.13
C TYR A 19 -2.35 -5.71 -17.20
N SER A 20 -3.28 -5.36 -18.10
CA SER A 20 -3.79 -3.99 -18.20
C SER A 20 -4.76 -3.63 -17.07
N LEU A 21 -5.51 -4.60 -16.54
CA LEU A 21 -6.37 -4.42 -15.36
C LEU A 21 -5.58 -4.16 -14.06
N ALA A 22 -4.31 -4.53 -13.99
CA ALA A 22 -3.46 -4.21 -12.85
C ALA A 22 -3.06 -2.71 -12.78
N GLN A 23 -3.22 -1.97 -13.88
CA GLN A 23 -2.89 -0.55 -13.99
C GLN A 23 -4.10 0.35 -13.70
N THR A 24 -4.82 0.09 -12.60
CA THR A 24 -5.88 1.00 -12.14
C THR A 24 -5.28 2.25 -11.51
N THR A 25 -5.80 3.43 -11.83
CA THR A 25 -5.32 4.72 -11.29
C THR A 25 -5.75 4.96 -9.83
N ASN A 26 -6.44 4.00 -9.21
CA ASN A 26 -7.02 4.10 -7.87
C ASN A 26 -5.99 4.08 -6.71
N GLY A 27 -4.68 4.09 -7.01
CA GLY A 27 -3.60 4.11 -6.02
C GLY A 27 -2.75 5.38 -6.01
N ASN A 28 -3.11 6.42 -6.79
CA ASN A 28 -2.33 7.66 -6.83
C ASN A 28 -2.52 8.48 -5.54
N ILE A 29 -1.41 8.88 -4.93
CA ILE A 29 -1.38 9.76 -3.76
C ILE A 29 -0.84 11.11 -4.22
N THR A 30 -1.59 12.18 -3.97
CA THR A 30 -1.18 13.54 -4.35
C THR A 30 -0.13 14.10 -3.41
N ILE A 31 0.78 14.93 -3.93
CA ILE A 31 1.66 15.73 -3.08
C ILE A 31 0.80 16.61 -2.15
N GLY A 32 1.21 16.69 -0.88
CA GLY A 32 0.47 17.35 0.18
C GLY A 32 -0.54 16.45 0.90
N ALA A 33 -0.82 15.25 0.38
CA ALA A 33 -1.63 14.27 1.10
C ALA A 33 -0.95 13.87 2.41
N SER A 34 -1.77 13.62 3.43
CA SER A 34 -1.28 13.18 4.74
C SER A 34 -2.21 12.19 5.41
N LEU A 35 -1.63 11.40 6.31
CA LEU A 35 -2.36 10.52 7.22
C LEU A 35 -1.95 10.88 8.66
N PHE A 36 -2.87 10.64 9.59
CA PHE A 36 -2.67 10.89 11.02
C PHE A 36 -2.79 9.59 11.80
N ALA A 37 -1.96 9.46 12.83
CA ALA A 37 -1.99 8.37 13.79
C ALA A 37 -3.22 8.51 14.71
N ALA A 38 -4.25 7.72 14.44
CA ALA A 38 -5.50 7.69 15.20
C ALA A 38 -6.11 6.29 15.12
N GLU A 39 -6.94 5.91 16.09
CA GLU A 39 -7.61 4.58 16.10
C GLU A 39 -8.42 4.32 14.82
N ASN A 40 -8.95 5.38 14.21
CA ASN A 40 -9.79 5.34 13.02
C ASN A 40 -9.04 5.90 11.79
N SER A 41 -7.70 5.79 11.78
CA SER A 41 -6.88 6.39 10.73
C SER A 41 -7.28 5.88 9.35
N SER A 42 -7.39 6.79 8.38
CA SER A 42 -7.48 6.43 6.98
C SER A 42 -6.18 5.77 6.50
N SER A 43 -6.23 5.12 5.34
CA SER A 43 -5.07 4.49 4.71
C SER A 43 -5.06 4.77 3.22
N TRP A 44 -3.88 4.70 2.61
CA TRP A 44 -3.72 4.74 1.17
C TRP A 44 -3.69 3.31 0.63
N LEU A 45 -4.66 2.98 -0.21
CA LEU A 45 -4.74 1.66 -0.84
C LEU A 45 -3.85 1.60 -2.08
N SER A 46 -3.23 0.45 -2.32
CA SER A 46 -2.63 0.17 -3.62
C SER A 46 -3.69 0.14 -4.70
N ALA A 47 -3.29 0.33 -5.97
CA ALA A 47 -4.18 0.27 -7.12
C ALA A 47 -5.03 -1.01 -7.18
N SER A 48 -4.45 -2.16 -6.81
CA SER A 48 -5.12 -3.46 -6.74
C SER A 48 -6.01 -3.64 -5.49
N GLY A 49 -5.86 -2.77 -4.50
CA GLY A 49 -6.46 -2.87 -3.18
C GLY A 49 -5.92 -4.04 -2.34
N ASP A 50 -4.85 -4.72 -2.77
CA ASP A 50 -4.26 -5.83 -2.00
C ASP A 50 -3.47 -5.33 -0.80
N PHE A 51 -2.86 -4.15 -0.92
CA PHE A 51 -2.04 -3.54 0.12
C PHE A 51 -2.63 -2.21 0.56
N ALA A 52 -2.33 -1.84 1.80
CA ALA A 52 -2.62 -0.53 2.35
C ALA A 52 -1.38 0.01 3.06
N PHE A 53 -1.18 1.32 2.99
CA PHE A 53 -0.16 2.07 3.71
C PHE A 53 -0.82 3.05 4.68
N GLY A 54 -0.33 3.13 5.91
CA GLY A 54 -0.85 4.04 6.92
C GLY A 54 -0.46 3.67 8.33
N PHE A 55 -1.15 4.27 9.31
CA PHE A 55 -0.95 3.97 10.72
C PHE A 55 -1.83 2.81 11.18
N ARG A 56 -1.27 1.97 12.05
CA ARG A 56 -1.98 0.87 12.74
C ARG A 56 -1.73 0.98 14.24
N PRO A 57 -2.77 0.93 15.09
CA PRO A 57 -2.57 0.98 16.54
C PRO A 57 -1.87 -0.29 17.02
N ILE A 58 -0.98 -0.14 17.98
CA ILE A 58 -0.33 -1.21 18.74
C ILE A 58 -0.36 -0.84 20.22
N GLU A 59 -0.48 -1.84 21.08
CA GLU A 59 -0.50 -1.66 22.53
C GLU A 59 0.87 -2.06 23.10
N ILE A 60 1.53 -1.15 23.81
CA ILE A 60 2.82 -1.36 24.47
C ILE A 60 2.71 -0.78 25.87
N ASP A 61 2.95 -1.59 26.91
CA ASP A 61 2.99 -1.18 28.31
C ASP A 61 1.80 -0.28 28.75
N GLN A 62 0.59 -0.60 28.29
CA GLN A 62 -0.69 0.12 28.52
C GLN A 62 -0.91 1.39 27.69
N ASP A 63 0.07 1.81 26.88
CA ASP A 63 -0.06 2.91 25.94
C ASP A 63 -0.46 2.43 24.53
N ILE A 64 -1.33 3.20 23.86
CA ILE A 64 -1.65 2.99 22.45
C ILE A 64 -0.70 3.84 21.60
N LEU A 65 0.21 3.16 20.91
CA LEU A 65 1.09 3.76 19.92
C LEU A 65 0.68 3.35 18.50
N PHE A 66 1.33 3.91 17.49
CA PHE A 66 0.95 3.72 16.10
C PHE A 66 2.14 3.34 15.22
N LEU A 67 2.03 2.22 14.53
CA LEU A 67 3.01 1.77 13.58
C LEU A 67 2.67 2.29 12.18
N LEU A 68 3.58 3.05 11.57
CA LEU A 68 3.48 3.41 10.15
C LEU A 68 3.96 2.21 9.32
N CYS A 69 3.06 1.58 8.57
CA CYS A 69 3.33 0.28 7.97
C CYS A 69 2.58 0.03 6.66
N ILE A 70 2.94 -1.08 6.02
CA ILE A 70 2.23 -1.66 4.88
C ILE A 70 1.66 -3.02 5.31
N TRP A 71 0.40 -3.28 4.99
CA TRP A 71 -0.26 -4.55 5.30
C TRP A 71 -1.14 -5.04 4.16
N TYR A 72 -1.50 -6.33 4.19
CA TYR A 72 -2.49 -6.91 3.28
C TYR A 72 -3.90 -6.41 3.63
N ALA A 73 -4.48 -5.56 2.79
CA ALA A 73 -5.76 -4.91 3.05
C ALA A 73 -6.95 -5.88 2.96
N LYS A 74 -6.86 -6.95 2.17
CA LYS A 74 -7.94 -7.93 1.98
C LYS A 74 -7.96 -9.05 3.01
N ILE A 75 -6.90 -9.22 3.79
CA ILE A 75 -6.82 -10.22 4.85
C ILE A 75 -7.39 -9.61 6.16
N PRO A 76 -8.35 -10.26 6.85
CA PRO A 76 -8.93 -9.73 8.08
C PRO A 76 -7.90 -9.38 9.15
N ASP A 77 -6.88 -10.20 9.31
CA ASP A 77 -5.81 -10.02 10.29
C ASP A 77 -4.89 -8.83 9.97
N LYS A 78 -4.97 -8.30 8.74
CA LYS A 78 -4.16 -7.17 8.24
C LYS A 78 -2.67 -7.41 8.48
N THR A 79 -2.18 -8.58 8.06
CA THR A 79 -0.80 -8.99 8.21
C THR A 79 0.15 -7.93 7.65
N ILE A 80 1.06 -7.47 8.50
CA ILE A 80 2.05 -6.43 8.19
C ILE A 80 3.19 -7.07 7.40
N VAL A 81 3.55 -6.45 6.28
CA VAL A 81 4.67 -6.89 5.42
C VAL A 81 5.89 -5.99 5.52
N TRP A 82 5.70 -4.77 6.01
CA TRP A 82 6.78 -3.80 6.24
C TRP A 82 6.33 -2.73 7.23
N TYR A 83 7.26 -2.17 8.01
CA TYR A 83 7.02 -1.03 8.88
C TYR A 83 8.19 -0.06 8.90
N ALA A 84 7.90 1.22 9.14
CA ALA A 84 8.87 2.31 9.22
C ALA A 84 9.40 2.47 10.65
N ASN A 85 10.47 3.27 10.78
CA ASN A 85 11.02 3.76 12.06
C ASN A 85 11.49 2.67 13.05
N GLY A 86 11.68 1.43 12.61
CA GLY A 86 12.19 0.34 13.45
C GLY A 86 11.34 0.16 14.71
N ASP A 87 11.99 0.07 15.87
CA ASP A 87 11.33 -0.15 17.17
C ASP A 87 10.83 1.16 17.82
N LEU A 88 10.63 2.22 17.03
CA LEU A 88 10.09 3.51 17.50
C LEU A 88 8.71 3.80 16.88
N PRO A 89 7.63 3.24 17.44
CA PRO A 89 6.26 3.56 17.08
C PRO A 89 5.93 5.04 17.31
N ALA A 90 5.03 5.57 16.48
CA ALA A 90 4.59 6.95 16.55
C ALA A 90 3.56 7.15 17.67
N GLN A 91 3.55 8.34 18.27
CA GLN A 91 2.48 8.73 19.20
C GLN A 91 1.19 9.04 18.44
N ARG A 92 0.07 9.05 19.17
CA ARG A 92 -1.21 9.58 18.67
C ARG A 92 -1.01 10.97 18.05
N GLU A 93 -1.78 11.28 17.02
CA GLU A 93 -1.73 12.52 16.24
C GLU A 93 -0.45 12.78 15.43
N SER A 94 0.52 11.85 15.45
CA SER A 94 1.65 11.88 14.53
C SER A 94 1.17 11.91 13.07
N LYS A 95 1.91 12.64 12.21
CA LYS A 95 1.54 12.88 10.81
C LYS A 95 2.59 12.34 9.85
N VAL A 96 2.15 11.59 8.84
CA VAL A 96 2.96 11.31 7.64
C VAL A 96 2.44 12.18 6.50
N SER A 97 3.33 12.84 5.76
CA SER A 97 2.97 13.71 4.63
C SER A 97 3.81 13.37 3.41
N LEU A 98 3.17 13.30 2.25
CA LEU A 98 3.89 13.20 0.98
C LEU A 98 4.29 14.60 0.53
N THR A 99 5.58 14.94 0.54
CA THR A 99 6.08 16.25 0.12
C THR A 99 6.77 16.17 -1.24
N ALA A 100 6.75 17.27 -1.99
CA ALA A 100 7.69 17.40 -3.09
C ALA A 100 9.08 17.51 -2.49
N GLY A 101 10.04 16.75 -3.02
CA GLY A 101 11.44 16.87 -2.61
C GLY A 101 12.00 18.22 -3.01
N THR A 102 11.82 19.23 -2.16
CA THR A 102 12.64 20.44 -2.21
C THR A 102 13.87 20.11 -1.38
N ASN A 103 15.00 19.85 -2.05
CA ASN A 103 16.28 19.69 -1.38
C ASN A 103 16.51 20.96 -0.53
N PRO A 104 16.54 20.88 0.81
CA PRO A 104 16.80 22.05 1.62
C PRO A 104 18.31 22.32 1.53
N HIS A 105 18.68 23.40 0.86
CA HIS A 105 19.98 24.03 1.03
C HIS A 105 20.08 24.66 2.41
#